data_AF-A0A3P6AGB8-F1
#
_entry.id   AF-A0A3P6AGB8-F1
#
_cell.length_a   1.000
_cell.length_b   1.000
_cell.length_c   1.000
_cell.angle_alpha   90.00
_cell.angle_beta   90.00
_cell.angle_gamma   90.00
#
_symmetry.space_group_name_H-M   'P 1'
#
loop_
_entity.id
_entity.type
_entity.pdbx_description
1 polymer ?
#
loop_
_entity_poly.entity_id
_entity_poly.type
_entity_poly.pdbx_seq_one_letter_code
_entity_poly.pdbx_strand_id
1 'polypeptide(L)'
;MGLDNAAIVHVDEPTASSGPPLPIVMPASTGQGLQISAQLTPRVGQVFYSMLFENNTQVVVDGFMIQFNENTFGLATAGPLQIVPLQPGTSASTMLPIVVLQNIPAGPPSSLLQAAVKNNQQPVWTWRSLPDSNEVQREFPGIKNGNQDVIY
;
A
#
# COMPACT_ATOMS: atom_id res chain seq x y z
N MET A 1 -25.64 -50.21 4.66
CA MET A 1 -25.38 -49.19 3.64
C MET A 1 -24.73 -48.02 4.34
N GLY A 2 -23.49 -47.72 3.97
CA GLY A 2 -22.62 -46.74 4.63
C GLY A 2 -23.08 -45.30 4.44
N LEU A 3 -22.53 -44.45 5.29
CA LEU A 3 -22.80 -43.04 5.50
C LEU A 3 -21.97 -42.20 4.51
N ASP A 4 -22.57 -41.22 3.84
CA ASP A 4 -21.86 -39.98 3.44
C ASP A 4 -22.83 -38.84 3.07
N ASN A 5 -22.94 -37.74 3.82
CA ASN A 5 -22.12 -36.51 3.82
C ASN A 5 -21.95 -35.82 2.45
N ALA A 6 -22.81 -34.85 2.16
CA ALA A 6 -22.49 -33.72 1.31
C ALA A 6 -22.76 -32.41 2.08
N ALA A 7 -21.67 -31.69 2.28
CA ALA A 7 -21.55 -30.51 3.12
C ALA A 7 -22.39 -29.33 2.64
N ILE A 8 -22.79 -28.52 3.62
CA ILE A 8 -23.37 -27.20 3.45
C ILE A 8 -22.43 -26.37 2.57
N VAL A 9 -22.93 -25.98 1.40
CA VAL A 9 -22.30 -24.99 0.52
C VAL A 9 -22.30 -23.67 1.28
N HIS A 10 -21.14 -23.24 1.78
CA HIS A 10 -20.99 -21.87 2.23
C HIS A 10 -20.94 -21.01 0.96
N VAL A 11 -22.08 -20.39 0.67
CA VAL A 11 -22.27 -19.40 -0.37
C VAL A 11 -21.58 -18.12 0.06
N ASP A 12 -20.87 -17.51 -0.88
CA ASP A 12 -20.33 -16.16 -0.87
C ASP A 12 -19.00 -15.95 -0.10
N GLU A 13 -17.88 -15.94 -0.84
CA GLU A 13 -16.77 -15.05 -0.49
C GLU A 13 -16.45 -14.18 -1.72
N PRO A 14 -16.51 -12.84 -1.58
CA PRO A 14 -16.41 -11.91 -2.69
C PRO A 14 -15.03 -12.02 -3.34
N THR A 15 -15.01 -12.10 -4.67
CA THR A 15 -13.85 -12.11 -5.58
C THR A 15 -12.57 -11.49 -5.00
N ALA A 16 -11.83 -12.23 -4.18
CA ALA A 16 -10.49 -11.85 -3.77
C ALA A 16 -9.59 -12.17 -4.97
N SER A 17 -9.15 -11.12 -5.65
CA SER A 17 -8.18 -11.17 -6.75
C SER A 17 -7.10 -12.21 -6.44
N SER A 18 -7.04 -13.28 -7.24
CA SER A 18 -6.17 -14.46 -7.11
C SER A 18 -4.67 -14.12 -7.29
N GLY A 19 -4.14 -13.29 -6.41
CA GLY A 19 -2.71 -13.03 -6.22
C GLY A 19 -2.30 -13.43 -4.79
N PRO A 20 -0.99 -13.51 -4.50
CA PRO A 20 -0.53 -13.68 -3.13
C PRO A 20 -1.15 -12.58 -2.23
N PRO A 21 -1.48 -12.89 -0.97
CA PRO A 21 -2.03 -11.90 -0.04
C PRO A 21 -1.07 -10.72 0.08
N LEU A 22 -1.60 -9.49 0.05
CA LEU A 22 -0.76 -8.30 0.17
C LEU A 22 0.02 -8.35 1.49
N PRO A 23 1.32 -7.99 1.48
CA PRO A 23 2.10 -7.93 2.71
C PRO A 23 1.53 -6.86 3.65
N ILE A 24 1.44 -7.20 4.93
CA ILE A 24 0.99 -6.28 5.97
C ILE A 24 2.08 -5.25 6.19
N VAL A 25 1.79 -3.99 5.85
CA VAL A 25 2.72 -2.86 6.04
C VAL A 25 2.46 -2.13 7.35
N MET A 26 1.24 -2.23 7.87
CA MET A 26 0.85 -1.71 9.18
C MET A 26 -0.09 -2.72 9.85
N PRO A 27 0.38 -3.45 10.88
CA PRO A 27 -0.47 -4.37 11.62
C PRO A 27 -1.50 -3.61 12.47
N ALA A 28 -2.66 -4.22 12.70
CA ALA A 28 -3.72 -3.66 13.55
C ALA A 28 -3.23 -3.25 14.95
N SER A 29 -2.23 -3.95 15.50
CA SER A 29 -1.65 -3.62 16.80
C SER A 29 -0.98 -2.24 16.84
N THR A 30 -0.30 -1.83 15.76
CA THR A 30 0.31 -0.50 15.62
C THR A 30 -0.70 0.54 15.17
N GLY A 31 -1.64 0.12 14.32
CA GLY A 31 -2.71 0.94 13.80
C GLY A 31 -3.93 1.08 14.71
N GLN A 32 -3.83 0.79 16.01
CA GLN A 32 -4.93 0.87 16.98
C GLN A 32 -6.25 0.19 16.52
N GLY A 33 -6.13 -0.93 15.82
CA GLY A 33 -7.22 -1.70 15.22
C GLY A 33 -7.40 -1.48 13.72
N LEU A 34 -6.70 -0.54 13.09
CA LEU A 34 -6.61 -0.46 11.63
C LEU A 34 -5.42 -1.27 11.12
N GLN A 35 -5.67 -2.25 10.26
CA GLN A 35 -4.62 -2.95 9.52
C GLN A 35 -4.54 -2.42 8.09
N ILE A 36 -3.31 -2.24 7.60
CA ILE A 36 -3.04 -1.85 6.22
C ILE A 36 -2.07 -2.86 5.62
N SER A 37 -2.49 -3.44 4.51
CA SER A 37 -1.66 -4.31 3.68
C SER A 37 -1.43 -3.60 2.36
N ALA A 38 -0.18 -3.50 1.91
CA ALA A 38 0.14 -2.68 0.76
C ALA A 38 1.36 -3.18 -0.01
N GLN A 39 1.32 -3.01 -1.32
CA GLN A 39 2.35 -3.47 -2.24
C GLN A 39 2.41 -2.56 -3.46
N LEU A 40 3.62 -2.24 -3.89
CA LEU A 40 3.84 -1.63 -5.20
C LEU A 40 3.64 -2.69 -6.28
N THR A 41 2.75 -2.40 -7.22
CA THR A 41 2.41 -3.26 -8.34
C THR A 41 2.68 -2.50 -9.64
N PRO A 42 3.67 -2.92 -10.44
CA PRO A 42 3.86 -2.34 -11.75
C PRO A 42 2.72 -2.81 -12.67
N ARG A 43 2.05 -1.87 -13.33
CA ARG A 43 1.11 -2.13 -14.42
C ARG A 43 1.62 -1.45 -15.67
N VAL A 44 1.12 -1.83 -16.84
CA VAL A 44 1.61 -1.41 -18.17
C VAL A 44 1.91 0.10 -18.23
N GLY A 45 3.19 0.48 -18.08
CA GLY A 45 3.66 1.87 -18.12
C GLY A 45 3.40 2.74 -16.88
N GLN A 46 2.79 2.21 -15.81
CA GLN A 46 2.47 2.97 -14.60
C GLN A 46 2.60 2.11 -13.35
N VAL A 47 3.17 2.68 -12.28
CA VAL A 47 3.27 2.02 -10.99
C VAL A 47 2.03 2.35 -10.16
N PHE A 48 1.44 1.33 -9.54
CA PHE A 48 0.32 1.49 -8.62
C PHE A 48 0.71 1.00 -7.25
N TYR A 49 0.17 1.64 -6.21
CA TYR A 49 0.25 1.14 -4.84
C TYR A 49 -1.07 0.48 -4.50
N SER A 50 -1.08 -0.85 -4.60
CA SER A 50 -2.23 -1.67 -4.23
C SER A 50 -2.29 -1.72 -2.71
N MET A 51 -3.42 -1.33 -2.14
CA MET A 51 -3.61 -1.27 -0.69
C MET A 51 -4.93 -1.91 -0.29
N LEU A 52 -4.93 -2.57 0.86
CA LEU A 52 -6.09 -3.12 1.55
C LEU A 52 -6.10 -2.56 2.97
N PHE A 53 -7.24 -2.01 3.36
CA PHE A 53 -7.48 -1.44 4.67
C PHE A 53 -8.54 -2.29 5.38
N GLU A 54 -8.24 -2.73 6.59
CA GLU A 54 -9.14 -3.55 7.39
C GLU A 54 -9.40 -2.85 8.73
N ASN A 55 -10.64 -2.44 8.93
CA ASN A 55 -11.06 -1.77 10.15
C ASN A 55 -11.46 -2.80 11.21
N ASN A 56 -10.52 -3.16 12.09
CA ASN A 56 -10.79 -3.97 13.29
C ASN A 56 -11.10 -3.10 14.52
N THR A 57 -11.27 -1.80 14.35
CA THR A 57 -11.73 -0.91 15.44
C THR A 57 -13.23 -1.05 15.67
N GLN A 58 -13.72 -0.51 16.79
CA GLN A 58 -15.15 -0.46 17.09
C GLN A 58 -15.85 0.81 16.56
N VAL A 59 -15.13 1.66 15.81
CA VAL A 59 -15.64 2.93 15.27
C VAL A 59 -15.54 2.96 13.75
N VAL A 60 -16.35 3.80 13.11
CA VAL A 60 -16.19 4.09 11.68
C VAL A 60 -14.90 4.87 11.49
N VAL A 61 -14.06 4.45 10.55
CA VAL A 61 -12.85 5.16 10.16
C VAL A 61 -13.00 5.69 8.73
N ASP A 62 -12.77 6.99 8.58
CA ASP A 62 -12.96 7.71 7.33
C ASP A 62 -11.84 8.75 7.13
N GLY A 63 -11.92 9.51 6.04
CA GLY A 63 -10.99 10.61 5.78
C GLY A 63 -9.55 10.16 5.57
N PHE A 64 -9.38 8.96 5.01
CA PHE A 64 -8.06 8.40 4.75
C PHE A 64 -7.25 9.30 3.83
N MET A 65 -6.08 9.70 4.29
CA MET A 65 -5.09 10.41 3.49
C MET A 65 -3.78 9.64 3.56
N ILE A 66 -3.08 9.60 2.44
CA ILE A 66 -1.76 9.01 2.33
C ILE A 66 -0.79 10.01 1.75
N GLN A 67 0.40 10.04 2.33
CA GLN A 67 1.50 10.88 1.88
C GLN A 67 2.76 10.04 1.82
N PHE A 68 3.47 10.12 0.71
CA PHE A 68 4.81 9.57 0.61
C PHE A 68 5.81 10.64 1.00
N ASN A 69 6.75 10.28 1.87
CA ASN A 69 7.89 11.13 2.17
C ASN A 69 8.84 11.16 0.98
N GLU A 70 9.66 12.20 0.96
CA GLU A 70 10.74 12.35 -0.01
C GLU A 70 11.62 11.08 -0.02
N ASN A 71 11.88 10.59 -1.24
CA ASN A 71 12.68 9.40 -1.51
C ASN A 71 13.55 9.67 -2.72
N THR A 72 14.69 8.98 -2.83
CA THR A 72 15.67 9.16 -3.91
C THR A 72 15.14 8.78 -5.30
N PHE A 73 13.94 8.20 -5.36
CA PHE A 73 13.25 7.82 -6.60
C PHE A 73 12.20 8.85 -7.04
N GLY A 74 11.95 9.90 -6.25
CA GLY A 74 10.92 10.89 -6.57
C GLY A 74 9.50 10.31 -6.60
N LEU A 75 9.25 9.17 -5.94
CA LEU A 75 7.94 8.54 -5.93
C LEU A 75 6.97 9.36 -5.10
N ALA A 76 5.88 9.78 -5.73
CA ALA A 76 4.79 10.49 -5.09
C ALA A 76 3.45 9.88 -5.46
N THR A 77 2.45 10.12 -4.63
CA THR A 77 1.08 9.76 -4.92
C THR A 77 0.55 10.68 -6.03
N ALA A 78 -0.05 10.12 -7.07
CA ALA A 78 -0.56 10.91 -8.20
C ALA A 78 -1.89 11.62 -7.88
N GLY A 79 -2.48 11.33 -6.72
CA GLY A 79 -3.76 11.88 -6.31
C GLY A 79 -4.12 11.50 -4.87
N PRO A 80 -5.31 11.91 -4.40
CA PRO A 80 -5.80 11.55 -3.08
C PRO A 80 -6.17 10.06 -3.00
N LEU A 81 -6.12 9.52 -1.79
CA LEU A 81 -6.60 8.18 -1.52
C LEU A 81 -8.12 8.14 -1.65
N GLN A 82 -8.64 7.22 -2.46
CA GLN A 82 -10.09 7.07 -2.71
C GLN A 82 -10.60 5.83 -1.97
N ILE A 83 -10.80 5.98 -0.66
CA ILE A 83 -11.33 4.92 0.20
C ILE A 83 -12.65 5.37 0.77
N VAL A 84 -13.66 4.50 0.65
CA VAL A 84 -14.96 4.69 1.30
C VAL A 84 -14.83 4.54 2.83
N PRO A 85 -15.65 5.25 3.63
CA PRO A 85 -15.65 5.08 5.08
C PRO A 85 -15.81 3.60 5.47
N LEU A 86 -14.91 3.10 6.31
CA LEU A 86 -14.90 1.71 6.75
C LEU A 86 -15.68 1.57 8.06
N GLN A 87 -16.70 0.72 8.06
CA GLN A 87 -17.40 0.33 9.27
C GLN A 87 -16.57 -0.67 10.10
N PRO A 88 -16.84 -0.80 11.42
CA PRO A 88 -16.24 -1.82 12.26
C PRO A 88 -16.36 -3.22 11.66
N GLY A 89 -15.25 -3.94 11.55
CA GLY A 89 -15.18 -5.29 10.97
C GLY A 89 -15.20 -5.34 9.44
N THR A 90 -15.16 -4.20 8.75
CA THR A 90 -15.16 -4.16 7.27
C THR A 90 -13.79 -3.83 6.70
N SER A 91 -13.62 -4.12 5.41
CA SER A 91 -12.40 -3.84 4.67
C SER A 91 -12.68 -3.14 3.34
N ALA A 92 -11.69 -2.40 2.83
CA ALA A 92 -11.72 -1.82 1.50
C ALA A 92 -10.34 -1.87 0.85
N SER A 93 -10.32 -2.19 -0.43
CA SER A 93 -9.13 -2.15 -1.26
C SER A 93 -9.15 -0.93 -2.19
N THR A 94 -7.97 -0.42 -2.50
CA THR A 94 -7.79 0.70 -3.42
C THR A 94 -6.46 0.59 -4.15
N MET A 95 -6.39 1.14 -5.35
CA MET A 95 -5.17 1.24 -6.14
C MET A 95 -4.81 2.70 -6.32
N LEU A 96 -3.72 3.12 -5.68
CA LEU A 96 -3.25 4.49 -5.77
C LEU A 96 -2.23 4.62 -6.89
N PRO A 97 -2.50 5.39 -7.96
CA PRO A 97 -1.50 5.66 -8.98
C PRO A 97 -0.29 6.38 -8.38
N ILE A 98 0.91 5.90 -8.71
CA ILE A 98 2.19 6.47 -8.30
C ILE A 98 2.84 7.14 -9.50
N VAL A 99 3.42 8.31 -9.27
CA VAL A 99 4.17 9.09 -10.26
C VAL A 99 5.61 9.23 -9.81
N VAL A 100 6.51 9.29 -10.80
CA VAL A 100 7.93 9.58 -10.62
C VAL A 100 8.14 11.05 -10.96
N LEU A 101 8.50 11.84 -9.95
CA LEU A 101 8.84 13.25 -10.13
C LEU A 101 10.22 13.37 -10.79
N GLN A 102 10.33 14.22 -11.80
CA GLN A 102 11.55 14.35 -12.61
C GLN A 102 12.56 15.34 -12.00
N ASN A 103 12.10 16.21 -11.10
CA ASN A 103 12.93 17.09 -10.27
C ASN A 103 12.97 16.51 -8.86
N ILE A 104 13.91 15.60 -8.63
CA ILE A 104 14.15 15.02 -7.31
C ILE A 104 15.04 16.03 -6.58
N PRO A 105 14.58 16.68 -5.49
CA PRO A 105 15.49 17.46 -4.65
C PRO A 105 16.63 16.55 -4.18
N ALA A 106 17.80 17.09 -3.87
CA ALA A 106 18.92 16.34 -3.28
C ALA A 106 18.50 15.82 -1.89
N GLY A 107 17.66 14.80 -1.90
CA GLY A 107 17.04 14.23 -0.73
C GLY A 107 18.04 13.35 0.00
N PRO A 108 17.76 13.01 1.26
CA PRO A 108 18.59 12.07 2.00
C PRO A 108 18.77 10.77 1.20
N PRO A 109 19.88 10.05 1.38
CA PRO A 109 20.20 8.81 0.65
C PRO A 109 19.28 7.63 1.03
N SER A 110 18.10 7.88 1.61
CA SER A 110 17.15 6.84 1.95
C SER A 110 16.49 6.32 0.68
N SER A 111 16.95 5.14 0.27
CA SER A 111 16.35 4.30 -0.75
C SER A 111 14.96 3.74 -0.37
N LEU A 112 14.45 4.08 0.81
CA LEU A 112 13.24 3.49 1.37
C LEU A 112 12.07 4.41 1.11
N LEU A 113 11.03 3.89 0.46
CA LEU A 113 9.75 4.59 0.37
C LEU A 113 9.09 4.59 1.76
N GLN A 114 9.04 5.76 2.38
CA GLN A 114 8.29 5.97 3.60
C GLN A 114 6.90 6.48 3.23
N ALA A 115 5.89 5.73 3.61
CA ALA A 115 4.49 6.12 3.42
C ALA A 115 3.86 6.41 4.77
N ALA A 116 3.01 7.42 4.79
CA ALA A 116 2.29 7.89 5.95
C ALA A 116 0.79 7.84 5.65
N VAL A 117 -0.01 7.16 6.47
CA VAL A 117 -1.48 7.25 6.43
C VAL A 117 -1.99 7.96 7.66
N LYS A 118 -3.01 8.78 7.46
CA LYS A 118 -3.84 9.31 8.52
C LYS A 118 -5.31 9.09 8.21
N ASN A 119 -6.13 9.04 9.25
CA ASN A 119 -7.58 8.99 9.14
C ASN A 119 -8.20 10.01 10.11
N ASN A 120 -9.52 10.06 10.16
CA ASN A 120 -10.28 11.03 10.97
C ASN A 120 -10.22 10.77 12.50
N GLN A 121 -9.81 9.57 12.93
CA GLN A 121 -9.91 9.14 14.33
C GLN A 121 -8.54 8.96 15.00
N GLN A 122 -7.48 8.80 14.24
CA GLN A 122 -6.23 8.20 14.71
C GLN A 122 -5.00 8.99 14.20
N PRO A 123 -3.86 8.91 14.91
CA PRO A 123 -2.64 9.63 14.54
C PRO A 123 -2.09 9.21 13.17
N VAL A 124 -1.19 10.02 12.62
CA VAL A 124 -0.45 9.66 11.41
C VAL A 124 0.45 8.46 11.71
N TRP A 125 0.30 7.38 10.95
CA TRP A 125 1.22 6.24 11.00
C TRP A 125 2.12 6.22 9.80
N THR A 126 3.38 5.89 10.03
CA THR A 126 4.40 5.81 8.99
C THR A 126 4.97 4.41 8.93
N TRP A 127 5.12 3.87 7.72
CA TRP A 127 5.81 2.60 7.47
C TRP A 127 6.80 2.75 6.31
N ARG A 128 7.65 1.74 6.16
CA ARG A 128 8.63 1.63 5.08
C ARG A 128 8.18 0.50 4.17
N SER A 129 7.99 0.81 2.88
CA SER A 129 7.34 -0.11 1.93
C SER A 129 8.24 -0.66 0.83
N LEU A 130 9.46 -0.14 0.67
CA LEU A 130 10.42 -0.65 -0.31
C LEU A 130 11.66 -1.24 0.38
N PRO A 131 12.17 -2.39 -0.08
CA PRO A 131 13.49 -2.91 0.31
C PRO A 131 14.61 -2.03 -0.29
N ASP A 132 15.86 -2.47 -0.15
CA ASP A 132 17.03 -1.72 -0.61
C ASP A 132 16.96 -1.30 -2.09
N SER A 133 17.66 -0.22 -2.43
CA SER A 133 17.67 0.39 -3.77
C SER A 133 17.88 -0.58 -4.94
N ASN A 134 18.70 -1.62 -4.75
CA ASN A 134 19.04 -2.55 -5.82
C ASN A 134 17.87 -3.48 -6.13
N GLU A 135 17.10 -3.87 -5.12
CA GLU A 135 15.89 -4.68 -5.30
C GLU A 135 14.77 -3.89 -5.96
N VAL A 136 14.59 -2.62 -5.57
CA VAL A 136 13.65 -1.71 -6.24
C VAL A 136 13.97 -1.56 -7.72
N GLN A 137 15.24 -1.38 -8.09
CA GLN A 137 15.63 -1.25 -9.49
C GLN A 137 15.45 -2.56 -10.29
N ARG A 138 15.52 -3.72 -9.63
CA ARG A 138 15.22 -5.03 -10.25
C ARG A 138 13.72 -5.23 -10.46
N GLU A 139 12.91 -4.91 -9.45
CA GLU A 139 11.45 -5.08 -9.51
C GLU A 139 10.75 -3.99 -10.35
N PHE A 140 11.33 -2.79 -10.38
CA PHE A 140 10.80 -1.61 -11.07
C PHE A 140 11.87 -1.00 -11.98
N PRO A 141 12.24 -1.64 -13.10
CA PRO A 141 13.32 -1.20 -13.97
C PRO A 141 13.11 0.19 -14.61
N GLY A 142 11.88 0.72 -14.58
CA GLY A 142 11.55 2.08 -15.00
C GLY A 142 11.87 3.17 -13.96
N ILE A 143 12.15 2.79 -12.70
CA ILE A 143 12.47 3.72 -11.63
C ILE A 143 14.01 3.82 -11.54
N LYS A 144 14.57 4.96 -11.97
CA LYS A 144 16.01 5.24 -11.86
C LYS A 144 16.29 5.93 -10.53
N ASN A 145 17.37 5.54 -9.87
CA ASN A 145 17.89 6.30 -8.72
C ASN A 145 18.27 7.71 -9.19
N GLY A 146 17.78 8.74 -8.51
CA GLY A 146 18.03 10.16 -8.83
C GLY A 146 19.50 10.60 -8.70
N ASN A 147 20.40 9.73 -8.24
CA ASN A 147 21.80 10.04 -7.98
C ASN A 147 22.76 9.37 -9.00
N GLN A 148 22.43 9.39 -10.29
CA GLN A 148 23.37 8.98 -11.33
C GLN A 148 23.44 10.02 -12.45
N ASP A 149 23.81 11.25 -12.10
CA ASP A 149 24.58 12.07 -13.04
C ASP A 149 26.06 11.81 -12.76
N VAL A 150 26.64 10.97 -13.61
CA VAL A 150 28.08 10.83 -13.76
C VAL A 150 28.56 12.11 -14.42
N ILE A 151 29.18 13.01 -13.66
CA ILE A 151 29.88 14.14 -14.24
C ILE A 151 31.25 13.62 -14.70
N TYR A 152 31.47 13.66 -16.01
CA TYR A 152 32.69 13.26 -16.74
C TYR A 152 33.95 13.99 -16.26
#